data_AF-D6GTH1-F1
#
_entry.id   AF-D6GTH1-F1
#
_cell.length_a   1.000
_cell.length_b   1.000
_cell.length_c   1.000
_cell.angle_alpha   90.00
_cell.angle_beta   90.00
_cell.angle_gamma   90.00
#
_symmetry.space_group_name_H-M   'P 1'
#
loop_
_entity.id
_entity.type
_entity.pdbx_description
1 polymer ?
#
loop_
_entity_poly.entity_id
_entity_poly.type
_entity_poly.pdbx_seq_one_letter_code
_entity_poly.pdbx_strand_id
1 'polypeptide(L)'
;MKKNQKFFSGLCLCLTTMLLLCACDVNQIKNKIANTEEKSVDTSDIQDQTKEDIKEVRFYGSDYTLGQLIDAGIGSPTYESYQSKEDGRTYVKITGNMVYDGVSVVAVLKYVWLGMSSDGSASYEFHSLTFNDVPQNELAIDQFFEFLEECAIKKYGAVLSSKSTQTYSQDLSTAEYVLPDSGMRYLELEEVEALADYGGKDLIRLAVNEMYARHGFVFKKPKNQEYFERKSWYYPQPGLTDSYVKEHLFNDYEKANLEMLLKVEKRFN
;
A
#
# COMPACT_ATOMS: atom_id res chain seq x y z
N MET A 1 -18.82 -27.78 0.89
CA MET A 1 -19.31 -26.39 0.76
C MET A 1 -19.36 -25.75 2.15
N LYS A 2 -18.32 -25.01 2.54
CA LYS A 2 -18.33 -24.19 3.75
C LYS A 2 -17.99 -22.76 3.35
N LYS A 3 -18.95 -21.87 3.61
CA LYS A 3 -18.82 -20.41 3.54
C LYS A 3 -17.71 -19.97 4.51
N ASN A 4 -16.84 -19.07 4.07
CA ASN A 4 -16.14 -18.15 4.95
C ASN A 4 -16.31 -16.74 4.39
N GLN A 5 -17.37 -16.06 4.87
CA GLN A 5 -17.36 -14.61 5.01
C GLN A 5 -16.24 -14.26 5.97
N LYS A 6 -15.30 -13.38 5.59
CA LYS A 6 -14.73 -12.31 6.44
C LYS A 6 -13.99 -11.33 5.53
N PHE A 7 -14.54 -10.14 5.31
CA PHE A 7 -13.78 -8.89 5.24
C PHE A 7 -14.74 -7.73 5.54
N PHE A 8 -14.92 -7.52 6.84
CA PHE A 8 -15.29 -6.24 7.43
C PHE A 8 -14.30 -6.03 8.56
N SER A 9 -13.32 -5.16 8.35
CA SER A 9 -12.81 -4.20 9.34
C SER A 9 -11.52 -3.58 8.79
N GLY A 10 -11.65 -2.43 8.13
CA GLY A 10 -10.61 -1.42 8.20
C GLY A 10 -10.55 -0.93 9.64
N LEU A 11 -9.67 -1.52 10.44
CA LEU A 11 -9.37 -1.08 11.80
C LEU A 11 -7.92 -0.61 11.81
N CYS A 12 -7.75 0.71 11.69
CA CYS A 12 -6.52 1.39 12.06
C CYS A 12 -6.38 1.31 13.59
N LEU A 13 -5.52 0.41 14.07
CA LEU A 13 -5.14 0.31 15.48
C LEU A 13 -3.94 1.23 15.74
N CYS A 14 -4.21 2.50 16.05
CA CYS A 14 -3.25 3.35 16.75
C CYS A 14 -3.43 3.14 18.26
N LEU A 15 -2.51 2.39 18.88
CA LEU A 15 -2.37 2.29 20.33
C LEU A 15 -1.73 3.59 20.84
N THR A 16 -2.50 4.43 21.53
CA THR A 16 -1.97 5.40 22.50
C THR A 16 -2.74 5.29 23.81
N THR A 17 -1.99 5.05 24.88
CA THR A 17 -2.48 4.92 26.26
C THR A 17 -2.62 6.28 26.95
N MET A 18 -3.60 6.36 27.88
CA MET A 18 -3.85 7.40 28.90
C MET A 18 -4.40 8.75 28.37
N LEU A 19 -5.44 9.39 28.94
CA LEU A 19 -6.02 9.37 30.28
C LEU A 19 -7.50 9.82 30.16
N LEU A 20 -8.44 9.12 30.81
CA LEU A 20 -9.86 9.52 30.89
C LEU A 20 -10.13 10.09 32.28
N LEU A 21 -10.25 11.42 32.39
CA LEU A 21 -11.03 12.09 33.43
C LEU A 21 -11.58 13.40 32.86
N CYS A 22 -12.87 13.40 32.53
CA CYS A 22 -13.87 14.25 33.18
C CYS A 22 -15.18 14.16 32.40
N ALA A 23 -16.16 13.54 33.04
CA ALA A 23 -17.55 13.66 32.64
C ALA A 23 -18.02 15.09 32.91
N CYS A 24 -18.40 15.81 31.86
CA CYS A 24 -19.26 16.99 31.94
C CYS A 24 -20.33 16.93 30.85
N ASP A 25 -21.47 16.36 31.26
CA ASP A 25 -22.83 16.84 31.04
C ASP A 25 -23.35 17.08 29.60
N VAL A 26 -24.05 16.08 29.10
CA VAL A 26 -24.75 16.03 27.79
C VAL A 26 -25.96 16.99 27.70
N ASN A 27 -26.30 17.74 28.76
CA ASN A 27 -27.48 18.60 28.78
C ASN A 27 -27.24 20.11 28.62
N GLN A 28 -26.00 20.59 28.47
CA GLN A 28 -25.73 22.03 28.25
C GLN A 28 -25.59 22.47 26.79
N ILE A 29 -25.48 21.54 25.82
CA ILE A 29 -25.26 21.91 24.40
C ILE A 29 -26.57 22.23 23.67
N LYS A 30 -27.73 21.79 24.17
CA LYS A 30 -29.03 21.98 23.48
C LYS A 30 -29.58 23.40 23.49
N ASN A 31 -29.07 24.31 24.33
CA ASN A 31 -29.63 25.67 24.48
C ASN A 31 -28.75 26.82 23.96
N LYS A 32 -27.73 26.53 23.14
CA LYS A 32 -26.89 27.59 22.51
C LYS A 32 -26.80 27.50 20.99
N ILE A 33 -27.69 26.75 20.35
CA ILE A 33 -27.82 26.63 18.87
C ILE A 33 -29.14 27.27 18.41
N ALA A 34 -29.48 28.43 18.96
CA ALA A 34 -30.46 29.33 18.38
C ALA A 34 -29.73 30.66 18.15
N ASN A 35 -29.53 31.01 16.88
CA ASN A 35 -28.84 32.20 16.38
C ASN A 35 -27.31 32.08 16.28
N THR A 36 -26.85 31.33 15.27
CA THR A 36 -25.69 31.75 14.49
C THR A 36 -26.00 31.37 13.05
N GLU A 37 -26.19 32.39 12.22
CA GLU A 37 -26.33 32.26 10.77
C GLU A 37 -25.21 31.37 10.24
N GLU A 38 -25.56 30.41 9.36
CA GLU A 38 -24.60 29.59 8.61
C GLU A 38 -23.65 30.50 7.84
N LYS A 39 -22.51 30.82 8.45
CA LYS A 39 -21.39 31.39 7.74
C LYS A 39 -20.78 30.24 6.95
N SER A 40 -21.16 30.12 5.68
CA SER A 40 -20.58 29.17 4.74
C SER A 40 -19.06 29.30 4.78
N VAL A 41 -18.40 28.34 5.41
CA VAL A 41 -16.94 28.23 5.31
C VAL A 41 -16.66 27.93 3.85
N ASP A 42 -15.93 28.83 3.19
CA ASP A 42 -15.49 28.64 1.83
C ASP A 42 -14.52 27.46 1.82
N THR A 43 -15.03 26.29 1.43
CA THR A 43 -14.28 25.03 1.39
C THR A 43 -13.64 24.81 0.03
N SER A 44 -13.76 25.78 -0.89
CA SER A 44 -13.22 25.68 -2.25
C SER A 44 -11.70 25.54 -2.25
N ASP A 45 -10.99 26.30 -1.41
CA ASP A 45 -9.52 26.22 -1.29
C ASP A 45 -9.04 24.84 -0.80
N ILE A 46 -9.75 24.25 0.16
CA ILE A 46 -9.43 22.91 0.69
C ILE A 46 -9.72 21.84 -0.36
N GLN A 47 -10.85 21.97 -1.06
CA GLN A 47 -11.25 21.07 -2.14
C GLN A 47 -10.23 21.14 -3.31
N ASP A 48 -9.79 22.34 -3.66
CA ASP A 48 -8.82 22.56 -4.73
C ASP A 48 -7.42 22.07 -4.39
N GLN A 49 -7.01 22.15 -3.12
CA GLN A 49 -5.75 21.55 -2.69
C GLN A 49 -5.83 20.01 -2.71
N THR A 50 -6.95 19.45 -2.27
CA THR A 50 -7.14 17.98 -2.20
C THR A 50 -7.07 17.32 -3.59
N LYS A 51 -7.62 17.96 -4.64
CA LYS A 51 -7.55 17.43 -6.02
C LYS A 51 -6.16 17.51 -6.64
N GLU A 52 -5.31 18.42 -6.16
CA GLU A 52 -3.92 18.54 -6.61
C GLU A 52 -3.01 17.60 -5.83
N ASP A 53 -3.13 17.56 -4.51
CA ASP A 53 -2.32 16.71 -3.62
C ASP A 53 -2.45 15.22 -3.96
N ILE A 54 -3.65 14.77 -4.37
CA ILE A 54 -3.86 13.37 -4.72
C ILE A 54 -2.98 12.90 -5.89
N LYS A 55 -2.55 13.81 -6.77
CA LYS A 55 -1.71 13.48 -7.93
C LYS A 55 -0.31 13.05 -7.51
N GLU A 56 0.15 13.50 -6.34
CA GLU A 56 1.46 13.19 -5.78
C GLU A 56 1.47 11.92 -4.92
N VAL A 57 0.30 11.34 -4.65
CA VAL A 57 0.17 10.09 -3.89
C VAL A 57 0.95 8.98 -4.58
N ARG A 58 1.77 8.27 -3.80
CA ARG A 58 2.46 7.06 -4.24
C ARG A 58 1.84 5.86 -3.56
N PHE A 59 1.47 4.87 -4.37
CA PHE A 59 1.08 3.57 -3.84
C PHE A 59 2.33 2.77 -3.54
N TYR A 60 2.27 2.00 -2.46
CA TYR A 60 3.34 1.11 -2.08
C TYR A 60 3.65 0.14 -3.22
N GLY A 61 4.88 0.17 -3.74
CA GLY A 61 5.33 -0.67 -4.86
C GLY A 61 5.30 -0.01 -6.25
N SER A 62 4.73 1.20 -6.41
CA SER A 62 4.72 1.93 -7.69
C SER A 62 5.83 2.99 -7.75
N ASP A 63 6.67 2.92 -8.79
CA ASP A 63 7.65 3.96 -9.13
C ASP A 63 6.99 5.27 -9.59
N TYR A 64 5.69 5.23 -9.89
CA TYR A 64 4.91 6.33 -10.42
C TYR A 64 3.95 6.88 -9.36
N THR A 65 3.75 8.21 -9.36
CA THR A 65 2.66 8.82 -8.60
C THR A 65 1.31 8.46 -9.23
N LEU A 66 0.21 8.56 -8.47
CA LEU A 66 -1.14 8.38 -9.00
C LEU A 66 -1.37 9.31 -10.20
N GLY A 67 -0.90 10.55 -10.13
CA GLY A 67 -0.99 11.50 -11.24
C GLY A 67 -0.32 10.97 -12.52
N GLN A 68 0.86 10.35 -12.39
CA GLN A 68 1.57 9.73 -13.52
C GLN A 68 0.85 8.49 -14.06
N LEU A 69 0.33 7.63 -13.18
CA LEU A 69 -0.46 6.45 -13.58
C LEU A 69 -1.72 6.87 -14.36
N ILE A 70 -2.45 7.85 -13.84
CA ILE A 70 -3.67 8.38 -14.45
C ILE A 70 -3.37 9.09 -15.78
N ASP A 71 -2.35 9.95 -15.84
CA ASP A 71 -1.94 10.63 -17.08
C ASP A 71 -1.45 9.64 -18.15
N ALA A 72 -0.93 8.49 -17.75
CA ALA A 72 -0.48 7.46 -18.69
C ALA A 72 -1.61 6.58 -19.22
N GLY A 73 -2.54 6.15 -18.35
CA GLY A 73 -3.53 5.14 -18.70
C GLY A 73 -4.95 5.67 -18.96
N ILE A 74 -5.28 6.89 -18.52
CA ILE A 74 -6.61 7.48 -18.66
C ILE A 74 -6.53 8.71 -19.58
N GLY A 75 -7.35 8.72 -20.63
CA GLY A 75 -7.43 9.83 -21.59
C GLY A 75 -8.25 11.00 -21.04
N SER A 76 -7.64 12.19 -21.09
CA SER A 76 -8.22 13.47 -20.66
C SER A 76 -8.85 13.40 -19.25
N PRO A 77 -8.08 13.01 -18.21
CA PRO A 77 -8.62 12.83 -16.88
C PRO A 77 -9.05 14.16 -16.27
N THR A 78 -10.21 14.18 -15.63
CA THR A 78 -10.69 15.29 -14.80
C THR A 78 -10.67 14.90 -13.33
N TYR A 79 -10.38 15.88 -12.47
CA TYR A 79 -10.34 15.72 -11.02
C TYR A 79 -11.37 16.65 -10.40
N GLU A 80 -12.29 16.08 -9.63
CA GLU A 80 -13.33 16.81 -8.92
C GLU A 80 -13.27 16.41 -7.44
N SER A 81 -13.25 17.38 -6.54
CA SER A 81 -13.38 17.14 -5.11
C SER A 81 -14.72 17.65 -4.61
N TYR A 82 -15.35 16.92 -3.71
CA TYR A 82 -16.63 17.31 -3.12
C TYR A 82 -16.81 16.68 -1.74
N GLN A 83 -17.56 17.36 -0.87
CA GLN A 83 -18.02 16.78 0.38
C GLN A 83 -19.35 16.06 0.15
N SER A 84 -19.41 14.79 0.53
CA SER A 84 -20.63 14.00 0.46
C SER A 84 -21.63 14.46 1.53
N LYS A 85 -22.88 14.67 1.12
CA LYS A 85 -23.98 15.04 2.03
C LYS A 85 -24.49 13.86 2.86
N GLU A 86 -24.15 12.63 2.47
CA GLU A 86 -24.63 11.40 3.12
C GLU A 86 -23.80 11.04 4.35
N ASP A 87 -22.48 11.18 4.24
CA ASP A 87 -21.52 10.77 5.28
C ASP A 87 -20.58 11.89 5.74
N GLY A 88 -20.67 13.07 5.14
CA GLY A 88 -19.84 14.23 5.47
C GLY A 88 -18.38 14.12 5.04
N ARG A 89 -17.98 13.05 4.34
CA ARG A 89 -16.59 12.81 3.95
C ARG A 89 -16.25 13.57 2.67
N THR A 90 -14.99 13.98 2.55
CA THR A 90 -14.45 14.58 1.32
C THR A 90 -13.99 13.48 0.38
N TYR A 91 -14.51 13.51 -0.84
CA TYR A 91 -14.13 12.59 -1.90
C TYR A 91 -13.36 13.34 -2.99
N VAL A 92 -12.42 12.65 -3.61
CA VAL A 92 -11.86 13.02 -4.91
C VAL A 92 -12.31 12.00 -5.94
N LYS A 93 -12.92 12.50 -7.01
CA LYS A 93 -13.40 11.74 -8.16
C LYS A 93 -12.48 12.03 -9.33
N ILE A 94 -11.92 10.98 -9.91
CA ILE A 94 -11.08 11.04 -11.11
C ILE A 94 -11.85 10.37 -12.23
N THR A 95 -12.11 11.10 -13.32
CA THR A 95 -12.91 10.59 -14.45
C THR A 95 -12.13 10.72 -15.74
N GLY A 96 -12.17 9.71 -16.61
CA GLY A 96 -11.68 9.88 -17.97
C GLY A 96 -12.02 8.72 -18.89
N ASN A 97 -11.77 8.93 -20.18
CA ASN A 97 -12.08 7.97 -21.23
C ASN A 97 -10.85 7.10 -21.50
N MET A 98 -11.05 5.80 -21.69
CA MET A 98 -9.94 4.90 -22.00
C MET A 98 -10.40 3.67 -22.78
N VAL A 99 -9.43 2.92 -23.28
CA VAL A 99 -9.65 1.56 -23.81
C VAL A 99 -9.07 0.58 -22.79
N TYR A 100 -9.92 -0.22 -22.17
CA TYR A 100 -9.54 -1.25 -21.22
C TYR A 100 -9.92 -2.62 -21.80
N ASP A 101 -8.95 -3.52 -21.93
CA ASP A 101 -9.12 -4.85 -22.55
C ASP A 101 -9.85 -4.80 -23.92
N GLY A 102 -9.48 -3.83 -24.75
CA GLY A 102 -10.09 -3.62 -26.08
C GLY A 102 -11.48 -2.98 -26.09
N VAL A 103 -12.04 -2.64 -24.92
CA VAL A 103 -13.36 -2.01 -24.78
C VAL A 103 -13.21 -0.54 -24.37
N SER A 104 -13.89 0.37 -25.07
CA SER A 104 -13.95 1.78 -24.67
C SER A 104 -14.85 1.95 -23.45
N VAL A 105 -14.30 2.53 -22.39
CA VAL A 105 -14.99 2.75 -21.11
C VAL A 105 -14.73 4.17 -20.59
N VAL A 106 -15.69 4.68 -19.81
CA VAL A 106 -15.48 5.81 -18.91
C VAL A 106 -15.09 5.25 -17.56
N ALA A 107 -13.84 5.46 -17.15
CA ALA A 107 -13.36 5.07 -15.84
C ALA A 107 -13.65 6.18 -14.83
N VAL A 108 -14.22 5.82 -13.68
CA VAL A 108 -14.41 6.72 -12.54
C VAL A 108 -13.79 6.10 -11.30
N LEU A 109 -12.70 6.70 -10.81
CA LEU A 109 -12.10 6.36 -9.53
C LEU A 109 -12.64 7.31 -8.47
N LYS A 110 -12.87 6.79 -7.27
CA LYS A 110 -13.16 7.61 -6.09
C LYS A 110 -12.16 7.30 -4.98
N TYR A 111 -11.68 8.35 -4.34
CA TYR A 111 -10.85 8.28 -3.15
C TYR A 111 -11.49 9.10 -2.03
N VAL A 112 -11.36 8.62 -0.80
CA VAL A 112 -11.73 9.36 0.42
C VAL A 112 -10.50 10.08 0.92
N TRP A 113 -10.59 11.39 1.15
CA TRP A 113 -9.53 12.13 1.85
C TRP A 113 -9.62 11.86 3.36
N LEU A 114 -8.51 11.41 3.94
CA LEU A 114 -8.42 11.04 5.36
C LEU A 114 -7.84 12.15 6.24
N GLY A 115 -7.35 13.23 5.64
CA GLY A 115 -6.65 14.29 6.36
C GLY A 115 -5.17 14.39 6.00
N MET A 116 -4.46 15.23 6.75
CA MET A 116 -3.00 15.32 6.68
C MET A 116 -2.36 14.33 7.66
N SER A 117 -1.38 13.59 7.18
CA SER A 117 -0.50 12.74 7.98
C SER A 117 0.46 13.59 8.84
N SER A 118 1.10 12.96 9.82
CA SER A 118 2.06 13.64 10.71
C SER A 118 3.30 14.18 10.00
N ASP A 119 3.63 13.64 8.83
CA ASP A 119 4.74 14.08 7.97
C ASP A 119 4.36 15.22 7.01
N GLY A 120 3.11 15.70 7.08
CA GLY A 120 2.59 16.74 6.20
C GLY A 120 2.08 16.24 4.84
N SER A 121 2.10 14.92 4.59
CA SER A 121 1.52 14.35 3.37
C SER A 121 -0.01 14.24 3.49
N ALA A 122 -0.72 14.48 2.38
CA ALA A 122 -2.15 14.24 2.32
C ALA A 122 -2.42 12.73 2.21
N SER A 123 -3.35 12.24 3.03
CA SER A 123 -3.71 10.82 3.09
C SER A 123 -5.04 10.55 2.39
N TYR A 124 -5.07 9.47 1.61
CA TYR A 124 -6.22 9.05 0.83
C TYR A 124 -6.44 7.55 0.93
N GLU A 125 -7.70 7.13 0.91
CA GLU A 125 -8.11 5.74 0.81
C GLU A 125 -8.88 5.52 -0.50
N PHE A 126 -8.52 4.49 -1.25
CA PHE A 126 -9.28 4.09 -2.43
C PHE A 126 -10.69 3.64 -2.02
N HIS A 127 -11.71 4.18 -2.67
CA HIS A 127 -13.11 3.88 -2.35
C HIS A 127 -13.76 2.94 -3.37
N SER A 128 -13.63 3.26 -4.66
CA SER A 128 -14.33 2.51 -5.72
C SER A 128 -13.76 2.83 -7.10
N LEU A 129 -13.88 1.86 -8.01
CA LEU A 129 -13.74 2.04 -9.45
C LEU A 129 -15.06 1.68 -10.13
N THR A 130 -15.49 2.48 -11.10
CA THR A 130 -16.56 2.11 -12.04
C THR A 130 -16.08 2.20 -13.48
N PHE A 131 -16.67 1.35 -14.33
CA PHE A 131 -16.61 1.49 -15.78
C PHE A 131 -18.03 1.72 -16.29
N ASN A 132 -18.27 2.84 -16.97
CA ASN A 132 -19.61 3.21 -17.46
C ASN A 132 -20.67 3.13 -16.34
N ASP A 133 -20.34 3.68 -15.17
CA ASP A 133 -21.15 3.64 -13.94
C ASP A 133 -21.39 2.26 -13.32
N VAL A 134 -20.76 1.20 -13.84
CA VAL A 134 -20.81 -0.15 -13.27
C VAL A 134 -19.63 -0.35 -12.29
N PRO A 135 -19.88 -0.58 -10.99
CA PRO A 135 -18.83 -0.86 -10.01
C PRO A 135 -18.02 -2.10 -10.38
N GLN A 136 -16.71 -2.00 -10.25
CA GLN A 136 -15.77 -3.10 -10.46
C GLN A 136 -15.54 -3.87 -9.16
N ASN A 137 -15.29 -5.17 -9.28
CA ASN A 137 -14.91 -6.01 -8.15
C ASN A 137 -13.41 -5.87 -7.84
N GLU A 138 -12.97 -6.38 -6.69
CA GLU A 138 -11.57 -6.27 -6.23
C GLU A 138 -10.56 -6.79 -7.27
N LEU A 139 -10.82 -7.95 -7.89
CA LEU A 139 -9.93 -8.51 -8.91
C LEU A 139 -9.80 -7.59 -10.14
N ALA A 140 -10.91 -7.02 -10.61
CA ALA A 140 -10.90 -6.09 -11.74
C ALA A 140 -10.22 -4.76 -11.39
N ILE A 141 -10.28 -4.35 -10.11
CA ILE A 141 -9.57 -3.18 -9.61
C ILE A 141 -8.05 -3.43 -9.61
N ASP A 142 -7.60 -4.58 -9.13
CA ASP A 142 -6.17 -4.93 -9.13
C ASP A 142 -5.61 -4.95 -10.56
N GLN A 143 -6.29 -5.64 -11.48
CA GLN A 143 -5.92 -5.68 -12.90
C GLN A 143 -5.92 -4.30 -13.55
N PHE A 144 -6.83 -3.42 -13.13
CA PHE A 144 -6.88 -2.06 -13.63
C PHE A 144 -5.65 -1.24 -13.21
N PHE A 145 -5.19 -1.37 -11.97
CA PHE A 145 -3.97 -0.67 -11.54
C PHE A 145 -2.71 -1.24 -12.20
N GLU A 146 -2.63 -2.56 -12.40
CA GLU A 146 -1.55 -3.17 -13.20
C GLU A 146 -1.53 -2.60 -14.63
N PHE A 147 -2.70 -2.45 -15.26
CA PHE A 147 -2.81 -1.82 -16.57
C PHE A 147 -2.28 -0.36 -16.57
N LEU A 148 -2.63 0.44 -15.55
CA LEU A 148 -2.14 1.82 -15.45
C LEU A 148 -0.61 1.86 -15.30
N GLU A 149 -0.03 0.93 -14.53
CA GLU A 149 1.42 0.80 -14.37
C GLU A 149 2.09 0.44 -15.70
N GLU A 150 1.55 -0.51 -16.46
CA GLU A 150 2.06 -0.81 -17.80
C GLU A 150 2.03 0.41 -18.72
N CYS A 151 0.94 1.19 -18.68
CA CYS A 151 0.82 2.43 -19.43
C CYS A 151 1.91 3.43 -19.02
N ALA A 152 2.15 3.59 -17.72
CA ALA A 152 3.18 4.47 -17.20
C ALA A 152 4.60 4.02 -17.59
N ILE A 153 4.88 2.72 -17.57
CA ILE A 153 6.15 2.16 -18.06
C ILE A 153 6.33 2.48 -19.54
N LYS A 154 5.31 2.28 -20.37
CA LYS A 154 5.37 2.59 -21.81
C LYS A 154 5.58 4.09 -22.06
N LYS A 155 4.96 4.95 -21.25
CA LYS A 155 5.00 6.41 -21.42
C LYS A 155 6.27 7.07 -20.86
N TYR A 156 6.72 6.67 -19.68
CA TYR A 156 7.80 7.32 -18.94
C TYR A 156 9.05 6.44 -18.77
N GLY A 157 8.96 5.14 -19.02
CA GLY A 157 10.05 4.18 -18.78
C GLY A 157 11.34 4.50 -19.54
N ALA A 158 11.27 5.19 -20.69
CA ALA A 158 12.46 5.64 -21.41
C ALA A 158 13.23 6.79 -20.70
N VAL A 159 12.57 7.60 -19.87
CA VAL A 159 13.21 8.70 -19.10
C VAL A 159 13.92 8.17 -17.85
N LEU A 160 13.51 7.01 -17.33
CA LEU A 160 14.17 6.28 -16.23
C LEU A 160 15.24 5.28 -16.75
N SER A 161 15.31 5.08 -18.06
CA SER A 161 16.13 4.05 -18.74
C SER A 161 17.65 4.32 -18.80
N SER A 162 18.20 5.36 -18.15
CA SER A 162 19.66 5.43 -17.91
C SER A 162 20.11 4.59 -16.71
N LYS A 163 19.21 3.79 -16.11
CA LYS A 163 19.52 2.69 -15.20
C LYS A 163 18.66 1.47 -15.57
N SER A 164 19.04 0.73 -16.61
CA SER A 164 18.59 -0.66 -16.74
C SER A 164 19.25 -1.48 -15.63
N THR A 165 18.57 -2.40 -14.94
CA THR A 165 18.36 -3.77 -15.44
C THR A 165 17.26 -4.49 -14.63
N GLN A 166 16.24 -4.94 -15.37
CA GLN A 166 15.35 -6.12 -15.19
C GLN A 166 14.51 -6.35 -13.92
N THR A 167 13.19 -6.24 -14.15
CA THR A 167 12.09 -7.17 -13.77
C THR A 167 11.94 -7.58 -12.30
N TYR A 168 11.05 -6.92 -11.54
CA TYR A 168 10.64 -7.42 -10.21
C TYR A 168 9.16 -7.18 -9.78
N SER A 169 8.29 -6.63 -10.63
CA SER A 169 6.96 -6.16 -10.18
C SER A 169 5.74 -6.95 -10.64
N GLN A 170 5.88 -8.17 -11.17
CA GLN A 170 4.75 -9.08 -11.41
C GLN A 170 4.78 -10.36 -10.55
N ASP A 171 5.75 -10.53 -9.63
CA ASP A 171 6.04 -11.86 -9.10
C ASP A 171 6.05 -12.02 -7.57
N LEU A 172 5.69 -11.10 -6.66
CA LEU A 172 5.84 -11.46 -5.21
C LEU A 172 4.80 -12.47 -4.67
N SER A 173 3.63 -12.57 -5.30
CA SER A 173 2.61 -13.57 -4.91
C SER A 173 2.93 -14.96 -5.49
N THR A 174 3.48 -15.02 -6.71
CA THR A 174 3.86 -16.24 -7.46
C THR A 174 5.35 -16.60 -7.38
N ALA A 175 6.24 -15.67 -7.08
CA ALA A 175 7.67 -15.90 -6.96
C ALA A 175 7.88 -16.84 -5.81
N GLU A 176 8.61 -17.89 -6.08
CA GLU A 176 9.02 -18.79 -5.04
C GLU A 176 9.91 -18.04 -4.03
N TYR A 177 10.73 -17.07 -4.44
CA TYR A 177 11.70 -16.41 -3.55
C TYR A 177 11.79 -14.90 -3.71
N VAL A 178 12.06 -14.20 -2.61
CA VAL A 178 12.42 -12.77 -2.51
C VAL A 178 13.93 -12.59 -2.66
N LEU A 179 14.75 -13.48 -2.09
CA LEU A 179 16.21 -13.45 -2.20
C LEU A 179 16.77 -14.84 -2.51
N PRO A 180 16.60 -15.36 -3.74
CA PRO A 180 16.90 -16.76 -4.10
C PRO A 180 18.30 -17.23 -3.67
N ASP A 181 19.28 -16.34 -3.70
CA ASP A 181 20.70 -16.60 -3.47
C ASP A 181 21.23 -16.14 -2.09
N SER A 182 20.36 -15.70 -1.17
CA SER A 182 20.77 -15.22 0.17
C SER A 182 21.51 -16.26 1.03
N GLY A 183 21.38 -17.55 0.68
CA GLY A 183 22.09 -18.66 1.32
C GLY A 183 23.37 -19.10 0.60
N MET A 184 23.70 -18.51 -0.54
CA MET A 184 24.78 -18.94 -1.43
C MET A 184 25.84 -17.86 -1.69
N ARG A 185 25.53 -16.59 -1.48
CA ARG A 185 26.48 -15.48 -1.64
C ARG A 185 26.19 -14.33 -0.68
N TYR A 186 27.14 -13.40 -0.56
CA TYR A 186 26.91 -12.11 0.08
C TYR A 186 26.06 -11.23 -0.83
N LEU A 187 25.09 -10.55 -0.22
CA LEU A 187 24.34 -9.48 -0.86
C LEU A 187 25.19 -8.20 -0.85
N GLU A 188 25.13 -7.47 -1.94
CA GLU A 188 25.73 -6.15 -2.02
C GLU A 188 24.81 -5.11 -1.36
N LEU A 189 25.41 -4.05 -0.81
CA LEU A 189 24.64 -3.01 -0.12
C LEU A 189 23.60 -2.39 -1.05
N GLU A 190 23.98 -2.14 -2.30
CA GLU A 190 23.13 -1.55 -3.32
C GLU A 190 21.93 -2.45 -3.67
N GLU A 191 22.09 -3.79 -3.60
CA GLU A 191 20.98 -4.73 -3.82
C GLU A 191 19.98 -4.67 -2.67
N VAL A 192 20.48 -4.60 -1.43
CA VAL A 192 19.62 -4.50 -0.24
C VAL A 192 18.96 -3.11 -0.16
N GLU A 193 19.66 -2.05 -0.56
CA GLU A 193 19.11 -0.71 -0.69
C GLU A 193 18.04 -0.67 -1.79
N ALA A 194 18.28 -1.27 -2.96
CA ALA A 194 17.27 -1.38 -4.00
C ALA A 194 16.04 -2.16 -3.55
N LEU A 195 16.22 -3.26 -2.81
CA LEU A 195 15.12 -4.03 -2.21
C LEU A 195 14.31 -3.17 -1.23
N ALA A 196 15.00 -2.36 -0.42
CA ALA A 196 14.38 -1.46 0.54
C ALA A 196 13.71 -0.25 -0.12
N ASP A 197 14.25 0.26 -1.21
CA ASP A 197 13.66 1.35 -1.99
C ASP A 197 12.37 0.87 -2.68
N TYR A 198 12.40 -0.36 -3.21
CA TYR A 198 11.28 -0.96 -3.91
C TYR A 198 10.10 -1.33 -2.98
N GLY A 199 10.39 -2.01 -1.87
CA GLY A 199 9.34 -2.53 -0.98
C GLY A 199 9.46 -2.05 0.46
N GLY A 200 10.22 -1.01 0.73
CA GLY A 200 10.37 -0.46 2.07
C GLY A 200 10.80 -1.48 3.12
N LYS A 201 10.47 -1.15 4.36
CA LYS A 201 10.71 -2.00 5.54
C LYS A 201 10.02 -3.36 5.46
N ASP A 202 8.84 -3.43 4.85
CA ASP A 202 8.02 -4.63 4.79
C ASP A 202 8.62 -5.70 3.87
N LEU A 203 9.19 -5.32 2.74
CA LEU A 203 9.88 -6.26 1.85
C LEU A 203 11.21 -6.72 2.43
N ILE A 204 11.95 -5.83 3.10
CA ILE A 204 13.13 -6.21 3.88
C ILE A 204 12.74 -7.23 4.94
N ARG A 205 11.62 -7.02 5.63
CA ARG A 205 11.14 -7.97 6.65
C ARG A 205 10.68 -9.28 6.04
N LEU A 206 10.06 -9.26 4.85
CA LEU A 206 9.67 -10.46 4.11
C LEU A 206 10.89 -11.28 3.68
N ALA A 207 11.92 -10.62 3.14
CA ALA A 207 13.21 -11.22 2.79
C ALA A 207 13.91 -11.85 4.01
N VAL A 208 13.93 -11.13 5.14
CA VAL A 208 14.43 -11.68 6.41
C VAL A 208 13.62 -12.91 6.79
N ASN A 209 12.29 -12.85 6.77
CA ASN A 209 11.44 -13.99 7.11
C ASN A 209 11.67 -15.17 6.16
N GLU A 210 11.89 -14.94 4.87
CA GLU A 210 12.22 -16.00 3.91
C GLU A 210 13.46 -16.79 4.35
N MET A 211 14.50 -16.10 4.80
CA MET A 211 15.70 -16.78 5.30
C MET A 211 15.36 -17.72 6.46
N TYR A 212 14.50 -17.32 7.39
CA TYR A 212 14.01 -18.24 8.45
C TYR A 212 13.12 -19.37 7.89
N ALA A 213 12.25 -19.04 6.93
CA ALA A 213 11.31 -19.98 6.33
C ALA A 213 12.04 -21.13 5.61
N ARG A 214 13.19 -20.85 4.97
CA ARG A 214 14.03 -21.87 4.33
C ARG A 214 14.53 -22.95 5.29
N HIS A 215 14.65 -22.62 6.57
CA HIS A 215 15.01 -23.55 7.65
C HIS A 215 13.79 -24.12 8.39
N GLY A 216 12.58 -23.89 7.87
CA GLY A 216 11.33 -24.41 8.42
C GLY A 216 10.79 -23.63 9.62
N PHE A 217 11.20 -22.37 9.82
CA PHE A 217 10.70 -21.59 10.95
C PHE A 217 9.18 -21.35 10.88
N VAL A 218 8.48 -21.63 11.98
CA VAL A 218 7.03 -21.46 12.06
C VAL A 218 6.66 -20.05 12.54
N PHE A 219 6.00 -19.28 11.67
CA PHE A 219 5.60 -17.92 11.98
C PHE A 219 4.33 -17.85 12.85
N LYS A 220 4.34 -16.98 13.86
CA LYS A 220 3.17 -16.70 14.71
C LYS A 220 2.19 -15.69 14.09
N LYS A 221 2.69 -14.83 13.18
CA LYS A 221 1.88 -13.82 12.52
C LYS A 221 1.11 -14.49 11.36
N PRO A 222 -0.23 -14.44 11.33
CA PRO A 222 -1.03 -15.10 10.29
C PRO A 222 -0.60 -14.70 8.87
N LYS A 223 -0.35 -13.40 8.62
CA LYS A 223 0.11 -12.90 7.31
C LYS A 223 1.37 -13.63 6.80
N ASN A 224 2.35 -13.86 7.67
CA ASN A 224 3.60 -14.53 7.28
C ASN A 224 3.39 -16.03 7.10
N GLN A 225 2.63 -16.64 8.02
CA GLN A 225 2.31 -18.06 7.93
C GLN A 225 1.58 -18.36 6.61
N GLU A 226 0.51 -17.63 6.30
CA GLU A 226 -0.25 -17.78 5.06
C GLU A 226 0.62 -17.54 3.83
N TYR A 227 1.55 -16.57 3.87
CA TYR A 227 2.47 -16.30 2.76
C TYR A 227 3.39 -17.49 2.47
N PHE A 228 4.07 -18.02 3.49
CA PHE A 228 5.05 -19.10 3.31
C PHE A 228 4.39 -20.46 3.09
N GLU A 229 3.20 -20.72 3.65
CA GLU A 229 2.44 -21.97 3.41
C GLU A 229 2.04 -22.17 1.94
N ARG A 230 2.04 -21.10 1.13
CA ARG A 230 1.81 -21.18 -0.32
C ARG A 230 3.06 -21.48 -1.13
N LYS A 231 4.26 -21.45 -0.53
CA LYS A 231 5.53 -21.66 -1.24
C LYS A 231 5.87 -23.15 -1.29
N SER A 232 6.26 -23.64 -2.46
CA SER A 232 6.47 -25.07 -2.70
C SER A 232 7.66 -25.66 -1.92
N TRP A 233 8.62 -24.79 -1.55
CA TRP A 233 9.82 -25.14 -0.81
C TRP A 233 9.69 -24.97 0.71
N TYR A 234 8.57 -24.44 1.23
CA TYR A 234 8.43 -24.19 2.66
C TYR A 234 7.91 -25.42 3.41
N TYR A 235 8.75 -25.93 4.32
CA TYR A 235 8.42 -27.09 5.15
C TYR A 235 8.52 -26.72 6.64
N PRO A 236 7.39 -26.40 7.33
CA PRO A 236 7.41 -25.94 8.71
C PRO A 236 7.89 -27.01 9.70
N GLN A 237 8.78 -26.61 10.61
CA GLN A 237 9.39 -27.41 11.67
C GLN A 237 9.03 -26.81 13.04
N PRO A 238 8.03 -27.38 13.75
CA PRO A 238 7.62 -26.88 15.05
C PRO A 238 8.77 -26.91 16.08
N GLY A 239 8.85 -25.86 16.91
CA GLY A 239 9.79 -25.80 18.03
C GLY A 239 11.10 -25.05 17.76
N LEU A 240 11.33 -24.58 16.52
CA LEU A 240 12.44 -23.69 16.22
C LEU A 240 12.24 -22.30 16.84
N THR A 241 13.33 -21.74 17.38
CA THR A 241 13.38 -20.36 17.91
C THR A 241 14.28 -19.50 17.03
N ASP A 242 14.05 -18.18 17.03
CA ASP A 242 14.84 -17.23 16.23
C ASP A 242 16.34 -17.34 16.55
N SER A 243 16.69 -17.49 17.84
CA SER A 243 18.09 -17.65 18.28
C SER A 243 18.67 -18.97 17.80
N TYR A 244 17.93 -20.08 17.90
CA TYR A 244 18.41 -21.37 17.42
C TYR A 244 18.69 -21.35 15.91
N VAL A 245 17.78 -20.77 15.11
CA VAL A 245 17.96 -20.64 13.66
C VAL A 245 19.21 -19.81 13.34
N LYS A 246 19.34 -18.62 13.95
CA LYS A 246 20.51 -17.73 13.73
C LYS A 246 21.84 -18.37 14.13
N GLU A 247 21.86 -19.07 15.27
CA GLU A 247 23.10 -19.57 15.85
C GLU A 247 23.56 -20.86 15.19
N HIS A 248 22.61 -21.76 14.86
CA HIS A 248 22.93 -23.13 14.48
C HIS A 248 22.54 -23.52 13.06
N LEU A 249 21.58 -22.83 12.43
CA LEU A 249 21.11 -23.21 11.09
C LEU A 249 21.61 -22.25 10.00
N PHE A 250 21.73 -20.96 10.31
CA PHE A 250 22.26 -19.99 9.36
C PHE A 250 23.75 -20.24 9.09
N ASN A 251 24.10 -20.27 7.81
CA ASN A 251 25.48 -20.27 7.36
C ASN A 251 26.10 -18.86 7.41
N ASP A 252 27.37 -18.75 7.00
CA ASP A 252 28.10 -17.48 7.06
C ASP A 252 27.52 -16.39 6.14
N TYR A 253 26.98 -16.77 4.97
CA TYR A 253 26.29 -15.85 4.06
C TYR A 253 25.00 -15.34 4.70
N GLU A 254 24.18 -16.23 5.24
CA GLU A 254 22.89 -15.86 5.84
C GLU A 254 23.07 -14.96 7.07
N LYS A 255 24.11 -15.19 7.88
CA LYS A 255 24.44 -14.31 9.01
C LYS A 255 24.81 -12.90 8.54
N ALA A 256 25.73 -12.79 7.58
CA ALA A 256 26.16 -11.50 7.04
C ALA A 256 25.01 -10.75 6.33
N ASN A 257 24.23 -11.46 5.52
CA ASN A 257 23.10 -10.91 4.79
C ASN A 257 21.99 -10.46 5.74
N LEU A 258 21.69 -11.22 6.79
CA LEU A 258 20.75 -10.82 7.84
C LEU A 258 21.20 -9.51 8.51
N GLU A 259 22.49 -9.38 8.85
CA GLU A 259 23.01 -8.15 9.44
C GLU A 259 22.86 -6.95 8.50
N MET A 260 23.16 -7.13 7.22
CA MET A 260 23.00 -6.07 6.21
C MET A 260 21.54 -5.65 6.06
N LEU A 261 20.62 -6.62 5.93
CA LEU A 261 19.18 -6.39 5.85
C LEU A 261 18.69 -5.59 7.07
N LEU A 262 19.06 -6.01 8.28
CA LEU A 262 18.68 -5.31 9.53
C LEU A 262 19.33 -3.93 9.64
N LYS A 263 20.52 -3.72 9.09
CA LYS A 263 21.19 -2.41 9.06
C LYS A 263 20.46 -1.45 8.14
N VAL A 264 20.09 -1.88 6.94
CA VAL A 264 19.31 -1.07 6.00
C VAL A 264 17.92 -0.81 6.57
N GLU A 265 17.28 -1.81 7.18
CA GLU A 265 15.96 -1.67 7.79
C GLU A 265 15.90 -0.56 8.86
N LYS A 266 16.97 -0.39 9.66
CA LYS A 266 17.04 0.64 10.71
C LYS A 266 16.97 2.07 10.19
N ARG A 267 17.18 2.29 8.88
CA ARG A 267 17.04 3.61 8.26
C ARG A 267 15.57 4.07 8.13
N PHE A 268 14.63 3.13 8.27
CA PHE A 268 13.18 3.36 8.21
C PHE A 268 12.54 3.49 9.61
N ASN A 269 13.32 3.81 10.64
CA ASN A 269 12.85 3.99 12.02
C ASN A 269 12.88 5.46 12.46
#